data_AF-A0AAV8VES1-F1
#
_entry.id   AF-A0AAV8VES1-F1
#
_cell.length_a   1.000
_cell.length_b   1.000
_cell.length_c   1.000
_cell.angle_alpha   90.00
_cell.angle_beta   90.00
_cell.angle_gamma   90.00
#
_symmetry.space_group_name_H-M   'P 1'
#
loop_
_entity.id
_entity.type
_entity.pdbx_description
1 polymer ?
#
loop_
_entity_poly.entity_id
_entity_poly.type
_entity_poly.pdbx_seq_one_letter_code
_entity_poly.pdbx_strand_id
1 'polypeptide(L)'
;MHPILAILMVAQREDVKNCTEERIFICSDSQAALRAISSPRTRSILVQEVRRCPGVFSQAEGGGACLGPGTYGTIPGNERADQLARLGSGEPPQEPEPILGISRGSINGAVIVSRWAYRRLGMSWRMYTGCRQAHNFLDGSDMSKTVWMLNLGRRALNQMVEILTGHLQA
;
A
#
# COMPACT_ATOMS: atom_id res chain seq x y z
N MET A 1 -2.56 0.33 7.84
CA MET A 1 -1.47 -0.50 8.42
C MET A 1 -1.72 -1.97 8.08
N HIS A 2 -0.69 -2.74 7.71
CA HIS A 2 -0.84 -4.18 7.44
C HIS A 2 -0.81 -4.95 8.79
N PRO A 3 -1.83 -5.76 9.14
CA PRO A 3 -1.99 -6.30 10.49
C PRO A 3 -0.83 -7.21 10.94
N ILE A 4 -0.23 -7.97 10.03
CA ILE A 4 0.96 -8.79 10.33
C ILE A 4 2.17 -7.92 10.69
N LEU A 5 2.32 -6.74 10.04
CA LEU A 5 3.42 -5.83 10.38
C LEU A 5 3.17 -5.20 11.75
N ALA A 6 1.93 -4.84 12.07
CA ALA A 6 1.59 -4.29 13.38
C ALA A 6 1.98 -5.28 14.51
N ILE A 7 1.63 -6.56 14.34
CA ILE A 7 2.00 -7.63 15.27
C ILE A 7 3.53 -7.74 15.38
N LEU A 8 4.25 -7.73 14.26
CA LEU A 8 5.71 -7.78 14.24
C LEU A 8 6.34 -6.60 14.98
N MET A 9 5.87 -5.38 14.71
CA MET A 9 6.40 -4.17 15.34
C MET A 9 6.21 -4.20 16.86
N VAL A 10 5.03 -4.63 17.33
CA VAL A 10 4.76 -4.80 18.77
C VAL A 10 5.68 -5.87 19.35
N ALA A 11 5.77 -7.04 18.72
CA ALA A 11 6.62 -8.13 19.19
C ALA A 11 8.13 -7.77 19.20
N GLN A 12 8.54 -6.80 18.39
CA GLN A 12 9.92 -6.35 18.31
C GLN A 12 10.30 -5.25 19.29
N ARG A 13 9.33 -4.62 19.97
CA ARG A 13 9.64 -3.53 20.90
C ARG A 13 10.41 -4.02 22.12
N GLU A 14 11.26 -3.14 22.62
CA GLU A 14 12.18 -3.42 23.73
C GLU A 14 11.44 -3.72 25.05
N ASP A 15 10.31 -3.07 25.29
CA ASP A 15 9.41 -3.30 26.44
C ASP A 15 8.77 -4.69 26.40
N VAL A 16 8.46 -5.19 25.20
CA VAL A 16 7.93 -6.53 25.00
C VAL A 16 9.04 -7.57 25.08
N LYS A 17 10.21 -7.33 24.47
CA LYS A 17 11.34 -8.27 24.53
C LYS A 17 11.93 -8.44 25.93
N ASN A 18 12.00 -7.35 26.69
CA ASN A 18 12.59 -7.33 28.03
C ASN A 18 11.55 -7.47 29.15
N CYS A 19 10.29 -7.77 28.80
CA CYS A 19 9.27 -8.03 29.80
C CYS A 19 9.65 -9.28 30.59
N THR A 20 9.73 -9.15 31.91
CA THR A 20 10.03 -10.26 32.83
C THR A 20 8.80 -11.11 33.15
N GLU A 21 7.62 -10.67 32.70
CA GLU A 21 6.38 -11.42 32.80
C GLU A 21 6.50 -12.75 32.03
N GLU A 22 6.07 -13.85 32.64
CA GLU A 22 6.18 -15.19 32.03
C GLU A 22 5.44 -15.30 30.69
N ARG A 23 4.43 -14.45 30.45
CA ARG A 23 3.58 -14.50 29.26
C ARG A 23 3.09 -13.12 28.83
N ILE A 24 3.37 -12.76 27.58
CA ILE A 24 2.87 -11.54 26.93
C ILE A 24 1.81 -11.94 25.91
N PHE A 25 0.67 -11.25 25.94
CA PHE A 25 -0.43 -11.49 25.01
C PHE A 25 -0.56 -10.34 24.02
N ILE A 26 -0.37 -10.62 22.73
CA ILE A 26 -0.66 -9.66 21.66
C ILE A 26 -2.04 -9.99 21.09
N CYS A 27 -2.97 -9.04 21.15
CA CYS A 27 -4.34 -9.25 20.69
C CYS A 27 -4.54 -8.57 19.33
N SER A 28 -5.24 -9.24 18.40
CA SER A 28 -5.56 -8.68 17.09
C SER A 28 -6.94 -9.14 16.65
N ASP A 29 -7.78 -8.22 16.20
CA ASP A 29 -9.07 -8.53 15.58
C ASP A 29 -8.94 -9.06 14.14
N SER A 30 -7.75 -8.99 13.55
CA SER A 30 -7.50 -9.46 12.19
C SER A 30 -7.42 -10.99 12.15
N GLN A 31 -8.59 -11.64 12.03
CA GLN A 31 -8.67 -13.09 11.88
C GLN A 31 -7.81 -13.61 10.72
N ALA A 32 -7.67 -12.84 9.64
CA ALA A 32 -6.80 -13.17 8.51
C ALA A 32 -5.32 -13.22 8.92
N ALA A 33 -4.84 -12.24 9.71
CA ALA A 33 -3.46 -12.22 10.21
C ALA A 33 -3.21 -13.38 11.18
N LEU A 34 -4.13 -13.64 12.10
CA LEU A 34 -3.99 -14.74 13.05
C LEU A 34 -4.01 -16.11 12.36
N ARG A 35 -4.91 -16.33 11.40
CA ARG A 35 -4.92 -17.56 10.59
C ARG A 35 -3.65 -17.71 9.76
N ALA A 36 -3.11 -16.61 9.22
CA ALA A 36 -1.84 -16.64 8.50
C ALA A 36 -0.68 -17.05 9.42
N ILE A 37 -0.64 -16.54 10.65
CA ILE A 37 0.37 -16.91 11.65
C ILE A 37 0.18 -18.35 12.14
N SER A 38 -1.05 -18.82 12.36
CA SER A 38 -1.36 -20.20 12.78
C SER A 38 -1.20 -21.24 11.67
N SER A 39 -1.16 -20.84 10.39
CA SER A 39 -1.10 -21.77 9.26
C SER A 39 0.19 -22.61 9.30
N PRO A 40 0.15 -23.94 9.15
CA PRO A 40 1.37 -24.76 9.13
C PRO A 40 2.31 -24.42 7.96
N ARG A 41 1.80 -23.82 6.87
CA ARG A 41 2.58 -23.42 5.70
C ARG A 41 2.38 -21.93 5.39
N THR A 42 3.47 -21.21 5.16
CA THR A 42 3.44 -19.82 4.69
C THR A 42 4.62 -19.52 3.77
N ARG A 43 4.36 -18.74 2.71
CA ARG A 43 5.41 -18.16 1.84
C ARG A 43 5.72 -16.71 2.19
N SER A 44 5.00 -16.11 3.14
CA SER A 44 5.18 -14.72 3.53
C SER A 44 6.35 -14.59 4.51
N ILE A 45 7.37 -13.82 4.13
CA ILE A 45 8.54 -13.52 4.97
C ILE A 45 8.08 -12.84 6.28
N LEU A 46 7.16 -11.87 6.22
CA LEU A 46 6.64 -11.19 7.41
C LEU A 46 6.00 -12.15 8.41
N VAL A 47 5.25 -13.15 7.92
CA VAL A 47 4.65 -14.17 8.79
C VAL A 47 5.74 -15.05 9.41
N GLN A 48 6.80 -15.37 8.68
CA GLN A 48 7.94 -16.13 9.21
C GLN A 48 8.70 -15.33 10.27
N GLU A 49 8.90 -14.03 10.07
CA GLU A 49 9.52 -13.14 11.06
C GLU A 49 8.70 -13.07 12.35
N VAL A 50 7.37 -12.92 12.25
CA VAL A 50 6.49 -12.94 13.42
C VAL A 50 6.60 -14.26 14.19
N ARG A 51 6.72 -15.40 13.50
CA ARG A 51 6.90 -16.72 14.15
C ARG A 51 8.26 -16.91 14.81
N ARG A 52 9.28 -16.15 14.38
CA ARG A 52 10.62 -16.18 14.99
C ARG A 52 10.66 -15.36 16.28
N CYS A 53 9.69 -14.46 16.50
CA CYS A 53 9.59 -13.72 17.75
C CYS A 53 9.24 -14.67 18.91
N PRO A 54 10.04 -14.70 19.99
CA PRO A 54 9.74 -15.50 21.17
C PRO A 54 8.37 -15.11 21.76
N GLY A 55 7.58 -16.09 22.19
CA GLY A 55 6.32 -15.86 22.91
C GLY A 55 5.08 -15.55 22.06
N VAL A 56 5.21 -15.48 20.72
CA VAL A 56 4.07 -15.18 19.83
C VAL A 56 3.37 -16.47 19.37
N PHE A 57 2.17 -16.77 19.89
CA PHE A 57 1.40 -17.98 19.56
C PHE A 57 -0.04 -17.67 19.18
N SER A 58 -0.49 -17.81 17.92
CA SER A 58 -1.88 -17.45 17.56
C SER A 58 -2.89 -18.57 17.79
N GLN A 59 -3.97 -18.27 18.51
CA GLN A 59 -5.18 -19.08 18.54
C GLN A 59 -6.34 -18.31 17.86
N ALA A 60 -6.93 -18.91 16.84
CA ALA A 60 -8.05 -18.32 16.10
C ALA A 60 -9.29 -19.19 16.29
N GLU A 61 -10.00 -19.04 17.40
CA GLU A 61 -11.29 -19.68 17.62
C GLU A 61 -12.38 -18.66 17.99
N GLY A 62 -13.63 -19.00 17.66
CA GLY A 62 -14.74 -18.06 17.55
C GLY A 62 -14.98 -17.19 18.78
N GLY A 63 -14.90 -15.86 18.58
CA GLY A 63 -15.41 -14.84 19.51
C GLY A 63 -14.39 -13.82 20.02
N GLY A 64 -13.09 -14.14 19.98
CA GLY A 64 -12.02 -13.23 20.39
C GLY A 64 -10.69 -13.92 20.17
N ALA A 65 -9.78 -13.28 19.45
CA ALA A 65 -8.60 -13.96 18.90
C ALA A 65 -7.32 -13.33 19.46
N CYS A 66 -6.61 -14.10 20.28
CA CYS A 66 -5.42 -13.68 21.01
C CYS A 66 -4.21 -14.47 20.52
N LEU A 67 -3.02 -13.85 20.58
CA LEU A 67 -1.75 -14.57 20.48
C LEU A 67 -1.40 -15.14 21.89
N GLY A 68 -1.98 -16.30 22.24
CA GLY A 68 -1.68 -17.13 23.42
C GLY A 68 -2.93 -17.94 23.86
N PRO A 69 -2.81 -19.07 24.58
CA PRO A 69 -3.96 -19.89 24.94
C PRO A 69 -4.82 -19.20 26.01
N GLY A 70 -6.02 -18.80 25.61
CA GLY A 70 -7.11 -18.40 26.51
C GLY A 70 -7.25 -16.89 26.76
N THR A 71 -8.10 -16.22 25.99
CA THR A 71 -8.93 -15.10 26.50
C THR A 71 -10.08 -14.83 25.53
N TYR A 72 -11.30 -15.06 26.00
CA TYR A 72 -12.55 -14.75 25.28
C TYR A 72 -13.09 -13.42 25.81
N GLY A 73 -13.20 -12.40 24.95
CA GLY A 73 -13.88 -11.15 25.28
C GLY A 73 -13.45 -9.97 24.41
N THR A 74 -14.34 -8.99 24.25
CA THR A 74 -14.06 -7.68 23.64
C THR A 74 -13.04 -6.94 24.49
N ILE A 75 -11.81 -6.82 24.00
CA ILE A 75 -10.71 -6.15 24.70
C ILE A 75 -10.81 -4.65 24.39
N PRO A 76 -11.09 -3.76 25.37
CA PRO A 76 -11.18 -2.31 25.16
C PRO A 76 -9.92 -1.72 24.48
N GLY A 77 -8.77 -2.37 24.64
CA GLY A 77 -7.52 -2.03 23.97
C GLY A 77 -7.55 -2.16 22.44
N ASN A 78 -8.42 -3.00 21.87
CA ASN A 78 -8.49 -3.18 20.40
C ASN A 78 -9.04 -1.92 19.72
N GLU A 79 -10.10 -1.32 20.26
CA GLU A 79 -10.67 -0.07 19.72
C GLU A 79 -9.66 1.08 19.78
N ARG A 80 -8.89 1.15 20.87
CA ARG A 80 -7.80 2.12 21.03
C ARG A 80 -6.68 1.89 20.00
N ALA A 81 -6.29 0.64 19.78
CA ALA A 81 -5.29 0.29 18.78
C ALA A 81 -5.75 0.64 17.36
N ASP A 82 -7.01 0.38 17.04
CA ASP A 82 -7.64 0.73 15.77
C ASP A 82 -7.69 2.25 15.55
N GLN A 83 -8.06 3.00 16.59
CA GLN A 83 -8.04 4.46 16.57
C GLN A 83 -6.63 5.00 16.29
N LEU A 84 -5.60 4.46 16.95
CA LEU A 84 -4.21 4.86 16.74
C LEU A 84 -3.71 4.50 15.33
N ALA A 85 -4.07 3.32 14.83
CA ALA A 85 -3.72 2.89 13.47
C ALA A 85 -4.37 3.78 12.40
N ARG A 86 -5.60 4.26 12.62
CA ARG A 86 -6.28 5.23 11.74
C ARG A 86 -5.57 6.58 11.75
N LEU A 87 -5.23 7.10 12.93
CA LEU A 87 -4.50 8.36 13.06
C LEU A 87 -3.14 8.29 12.35
N GLY A 88 -2.35 7.24 12.61
CA GLY A 88 -1.05 7.04 11.95
C GLY A 88 -1.14 6.82 10.44
N SER A 89 -2.26 6.33 9.92
CA SER A 89 -2.46 6.18 8.47
C SER A 89 -2.71 7.49 7.72
N GLY A 90 -3.11 8.55 8.43
CA GLY A 90 -3.33 9.89 7.87
C GLY A 90 -2.08 10.75 7.87
N GLU A 91 -1.05 10.39 8.65
CA GLU A 91 0.21 11.11 8.76
C GLU A 91 1.15 10.77 7.58
N PRO A 92 1.97 11.73 7.11
CA PRO A 92 2.98 11.46 6.10
C PRO A 92 4.02 10.47 6.63
N PRO A 93 4.59 9.59 5.77
CA PRO A 93 5.62 8.65 6.19
C PRO A 93 6.81 9.39 6.83
N GLN A 94 7.13 9.07 8.08
CA GLN A 94 8.39 9.48 8.69
C GLN A 94 9.45 8.41 8.36
N GLU A 95 10.53 8.81 7.71
CA GLU A 95 11.60 7.88 7.32
C GLU A 95 12.41 7.40 8.55
N PRO A 96 12.92 6.14 8.56
CA PRO A 96 12.81 5.11 7.53
C PRO A 96 11.83 4.01 7.96
N GLU A 97 10.52 4.29 8.02
CA GLU A 97 9.56 3.21 8.20
C GLU A 97 9.40 2.38 6.92
N PRO A 98 9.19 1.05 7.03
CA PRO A 98 8.95 0.20 5.87
C PRO A 98 7.73 0.72 5.11
N ILE A 99 7.98 1.29 3.93
CA ILE A 99 6.93 1.67 2.98
C ILE A 99 6.31 0.37 2.49
N LEU A 100 5.30 -0.11 3.20
CA LEU A 100 4.48 -1.23 2.77
C LEU A 100 3.87 -0.86 1.42
N GLY A 101 3.97 -1.80 0.47
CA GLY A 101 3.35 -1.66 -0.83
C GLY A 101 1.92 -1.16 -0.70
N ILE A 102 1.63 -0.11 -1.48
CA ILE A 102 0.36 0.61 -1.51
C ILE A 102 -0.79 -0.40 -1.44
N SER A 103 -1.61 -0.34 -0.39
CA SER A 103 -2.71 -1.29 -0.20
C SER A 103 -3.63 -1.29 -1.42
N ARG A 104 -4.29 -2.41 -1.75
CA ARG A 104 -5.26 -2.43 -2.87
C ARG A 104 -6.38 -1.39 -2.71
N GLY A 105 -6.73 -1.04 -1.47
CA GLY A 105 -7.64 0.07 -1.16
C GLY A 105 -7.05 1.45 -1.47
N SER A 106 -5.75 1.63 -1.25
CA SER A 106 -5.00 2.83 -1.67
C SER A 106 -4.79 2.88 -3.19
N ILE A 107 -4.71 1.74 -3.88
CA ILE A 107 -4.76 1.64 -5.35
C ILE A 107 -6.16 2.00 -5.87
N ASN A 108 -7.23 1.60 -5.16
CA ASN A 108 -8.61 2.04 -5.44
C ASN A 108 -8.82 3.54 -5.18
N GLY A 109 -7.91 4.19 -4.44
CA GLY A 109 -7.61 5.61 -4.58
C GLY A 109 -6.99 5.93 -5.95
N ALA A 110 -7.57 5.39 -7.03
CA ALA A 110 -7.11 5.53 -8.41
C ALA A 110 -6.94 7.00 -8.77
N VAL A 111 -7.71 7.89 -8.14
CA VAL A 111 -7.57 9.34 -8.26
C VAL A 111 -6.21 9.84 -7.76
N ILE A 112 -5.69 9.35 -6.63
CA ILE A 112 -4.41 9.81 -6.06
C ILE A 112 -3.24 9.29 -6.90
N VAL A 113 -3.24 8.00 -7.24
CA VAL A 113 -2.20 7.40 -8.09
C VAL A 113 -2.24 8.02 -9.49
N SER A 114 -3.42 8.17 -10.09
CA SER A 114 -3.57 8.82 -11.39
C SER A 114 -3.11 10.28 -11.32
N ARG A 115 -3.53 11.04 -10.31
CA ARG A 115 -3.14 12.45 -10.16
C ARG A 115 -1.64 12.60 -9.98
N TRP A 116 -1.00 11.73 -9.19
CA TRP A 116 0.45 11.70 -9.05
C TRP A 116 1.13 11.36 -10.37
N ALA A 117 0.66 10.31 -11.07
CA ALA A 117 1.21 9.88 -12.35
C ALA A 117 1.08 10.97 -13.43
N TYR A 118 -0.09 11.61 -13.56
CA TYR A 118 -0.30 12.74 -14.47
C TYR A 118 0.57 13.94 -14.12
N ARG A 119 0.71 14.27 -12.83
CA ARG A 119 1.61 15.34 -12.40
C ARG A 119 3.06 15.04 -12.76
N ARG A 120 3.52 13.81 -12.51
CA ARG A 120 4.89 13.38 -12.81
C ARG A 120 5.16 13.37 -14.32
N LEU A 121 4.20 12.89 -15.12
CA LEU A 121 4.28 12.89 -16.57
C LEU A 121 4.31 14.32 -17.12
N GLY A 122 3.44 15.20 -16.65
CA GLY A 122 3.42 16.61 -17.05
C GLY A 122 4.69 17.37 -16.64
N MET A 123 5.26 17.09 -15.47
CA MET A 123 6.56 17.65 -15.08
C MET A 123 7.69 17.15 -15.98
N SER A 124 7.71 15.84 -16.27
CA SER A 124 8.72 15.24 -17.14
C SER A 124 8.62 15.78 -18.57
N TRP A 125 7.40 15.95 -19.09
CA TRP A 125 7.15 16.57 -20.39
C TRP A 125 7.72 17.98 -20.46
N ARG A 126 7.39 18.85 -19.50
CA ARG A 126 7.90 20.24 -19.48
C ARG A 126 9.43 20.35 -19.35
N MET A 127 10.06 19.37 -18.70
CA MET A 127 11.51 19.35 -18.53
C MET A 127 12.24 18.68 -19.71
N TYR A 128 11.52 17.95 -20.56
CA TYR A 128 12.11 17.28 -21.71
C TYR A 128 12.36 18.29 -22.84
N THR A 129 13.54 18.22 -23.46
CA THR A 129 13.99 19.17 -24.48
C THR A 129 13.86 18.64 -25.92
N GLY A 130 13.53 17.35 -26.09
CA GLY A 130 13.26 16.75 -27.39
C GLY A 130 11.82 16.98 -27.87
N CYS A 131 11.41 16.34 -28.97
CA CYS A 131 10.03 16.37 -29.46
C CYS A 131 9.43 17.77 -29.69
N ARG A 132 10.23 18.71 -30.23
CA ARG A 132 9.84 20.12 -30.46
C ARG A 132 8.48 20.28 -31.15
N GLN A 133 8.19 19.47 -32.18
CA GLN A 133 6.91 19.58 -32.90
C GLN A 133 5.73 19.18 -32.00
N ALA A 134 5.82 18.03 -31.32
CA ALA A 134 4.81 17.62 -30.36
C ALA A 134 4.59 18.64 -29.24
N HIS A 135 5.64 19.32 -28.77
CA HIS A 135 5.53 20.40 -27.78
C HIS A 135 4.69 21.59 -28.27
N ASN A 136 4.69 21.90 -29.57
CA ASN A 136 3.85 22.97 -30.13
C ASN A 136 2.35 22.60 -30.13
N PHE A 137 2.03 21.31 -30.15
CA PHE A 137 0.64 20.82 -30.19
C PHE A 137 0.13 20.36 -28.81
N LEU A 138 1.04 20.01 -27.89
CA LEU A 138 0.75 19.42 -26.59
C LEU A 138 1.46 20.20 -25.47
N ASP A 139 0.70 21.00 -24.73
CA ASP A 139 1.18 21.71 -23.54
C ASP A 139 1.37 20.81 -22.31
N GLY A 140 1.04 19.52 -22.41
CA GLY A 140 1.16 18.53 -21.34
C GLY A 140 0.16 17.39 -21.44
N SER A 141 -0.02 16.66 -20.33
CA SER A 141 -1.00 15.58 -20.24
C SER A 141 -2.43 16.15 -20.19
N ASP A 142 -3.19 15.95 -21.26
CA ASP A 142 -4.62 16.29 -21.35
C ASP A 142 -5.44 15.01 -21.56
N MET A 143 -6.29 14.69 -20.59
CA MET A 143 -7.08 13.47 -20.61
C MET A 143 -8.14 13.48 -21.71
N SER A 144 -8.71 14.64 -22.03
CA SER A 144 -9.71 14.77 -23.09
C SER A 144 -9.08 14.51 -24.45
N LYS A 145 -7.89 15.07 -24.70
CA LYS A 145 -7.13 14.79 -25.94
C LYS A 145 -6.70 13.33 -26.01
N THR A 146 -6.29 12.74 -24.88
CA THR A 146 -5.88 11.33 -24.79
C THR A 146 -7.04 10.41 -25.16
N VAL A 147 -8.20 10.61 -24.54
CA VAL A 147 -9.40 9.81 -24.82
C VAL A 147 -9.84 10.01 -26.27
N TRP A 148 -9.80 11.24 -26.79
CA TRP A 148 -10.11 11.50 -28.19
C TRP A 148 -9.17 10.74 -29.14
N MET A 149 -7.86 10.79 -28.92
CA MET A 149 -6.87 10.06 -29.74
C MET A 149 -7.06 8.53 -29.66
N LEU A 150 -7.36 8.00 -28.47
CA LEU A 150 -7.62 6.56 -28.29
C LEU A 150 -8.89 6.08 -29.01
N ASN A 151 -9.85 6.97 -29.24
CA ASN A 151 -11.06 6.68 -30.00
C ASN A 151 -10.90 6.86 -31.52
N LEU A 152 -9.75 7.33 -32.00
CA LEU A 152 -9.49 7.43 -33.43
C LEU A 152 -9.29 6.03 -34.05
N GLY A 153 -9.77 5.87 -35.29
CA GLY A 153 -9.40 4.72 -36.11
C GLY A 153 -7.90 4.70 -36.41
N ARG A 154 -7.33 3.50 -36.62
CA ARG A 154 -5.88 3.29 -36.80
C ARG A 154 -5.22 4.23 -37.82
N ARG A 155 -5.87 4.53 -38.94
CA ARG A 155 -5.33 5.44 -39.98
C ARG A 155 -5.20 6.88 -39.48
N ALA A 156 -6.25 7.40 -38.85
CA ALA A 156 -6.27 8.76 -38.31
C ALA A 156 -5.28 8.91 -37.14
N LEU A 157 -5.15 7.88 -36.30
CA LEU A 157 -4.15 7.86 -35.23
C LEU A 157 -2.72 7.91 -35.80
N ASN A 158 -2.42 7.12 -36.83
CA ASN A 158 -1.10 7.13 -37.48
C ASN A 158 -0.78 8.50 -38.09
N GLN A 159 -1.73 9.13 -38.80
CA GLN A 159 -1.55 10.48 -39.33
C GLN A 159 -1.27 11.50 -38.22
N MET A 160 -1.98 11.40 -37.09
CA MET A 160 -1.74 12.28 -35.95
C MET A 160 -0.34 12.09 -35.37
N VAL A 161 0.13 10.84 -35.24
CA VAL A 161 1.50 10.53 -34.79
C VAL A 161 2.53 11.10 -35.76
N GLU A 162 2.32 10.96 -37.07
CA GLU A 162 3.20 11.50 -38.10
C GLU A 162 3.28 13.04 -38.03
N ILE A 163 2.16 13.73 -37.79
CA ILE A 163 2.11 15.18 -37.57
C ILE A 163 2.86 15.57 -36.29
N LEU A 164 2.58 14.90 -35.16
CA LEU A 164 3.20 15.21 -33.87
C LEU A 164 4.72 14.95 -33.86
N THR A 165 5.17 13.95 -34.63
CA THR A 165 6.60 13.62 -34.77
C THR A 165 7.28 14.40 -35.89
N GLY A 166 6.52 15.11 -36.73
CA GLY A 166 7.03 15.91 -37.83
C GLY A 166 7.42 15.14 -39.08
N HIS A 167 6.97 13.89 -39.21
CA HIS A 167 7.08 13.12 -40.45
C HIS A 167 6.09 13.61 -41.51
N LEU A 168 4.97 14.22 -41.07
CA LEU A 168 3.99 14.88 -41.92
C LEU A 168 3.86 16.33 -41.45
N GLN A 169 3.85 17.30 -42.38
CA GLN A 169 3.51 18.69 -42.05
C GLN A 169 1.98 18.84 -42.12
N ALA A 170 1.40 19.46 -41.10
CA ALA A 170 -0.04 19.76 -41.01
C ALA A 170 -0.41 21.01 -41.81
#